data_AF-A0A3D4PD83-F1
#
_entry.id   AF-A0A3D4PD83-F1
#
_cell.length_a   1.000
_cell.length_b   1.000
_cell.length_c   1.000
_cell.angle_alpha   90.00
_cell.angle_beta   90.00
_cell.angle_gamma   90.00
#
_symmetry.space_group_name_H-M   'P 1'
#
loop_
_entity.id
_entity.type
_entity.pdbx_description
1 polymer ?
#
loop_
_entity_poly.entity_id
_entity_poly.type
_entity_poly.pdbx_seq_one_letter_code
_entity_poly.pdbx_strand_id
1 'polypeptide(L)' 'AVSSPHRADSFAAAQFLMDEIKKSVPIWKQEHRSDGSTEWVHPEQK' A
#
# COMPACT_ATOMS: atom_id res chain seq x y z
N ALA A 1 12.27 2.89 -1.19
CA ALA A 1 13.18 1.83 -1.68
C ALA A 1 13.99 1.31 -0.50
N VAL A 2 14.40 0.04 -0.52
CA VAL A 2 15.19 -0.60 0.54
C VAL A 2 16.44 -1.22 -0.05
N SER A 3 17.53 -1.25 0.70
CA SER A 3 18.80 -1.85 0.30
C SER A 3 19.45 -2.53 1.50
N SER A 4 20.05 -3.69 1.29
CA SER A 4 20.79 -4.45 2.29
C SER A 4 21.80 -5.39 1.61
N PRO A 5 22.82 -5.90 2.33
CA PRO A 5 23.83 -6.79 1.75
C PRO A 5 23.26 -8.10 1.17
N HIS A 6 22.16 -8.59 1.73
CA HIS A 6 21.53 -9.85 1.32
C HIS A 6 20.03 -9.68 1.14
N ARG A 7 19.49 -10.28 0.08
CA ARG A 7 18.09 -10.08 -0.33
C ARG A 7 17.05 -10.33 0.76
N ALA A 8 17.32 -11.22 1.71
CA ALA A 8 16.37 -11.60 2.76
C ALA A 8 15.92 -10.39 3.58
N ASP A 9 16.88 -9.57 4.04
CA ASP A 9 16.60 -8.41 4.87
C ASP A 9 15.87 -7.32 4.06
N SER A 10 16.26 -7.13 2.79
CA SER A 10 15.56 -6.21 1.88
C SER A 10 14.09 -6.59 1.71
N PHE A 11 13.78 -7.87 1.49
CA PHE A 11 12.39 -8.30 1.32
C PHE A 11 11.57 -8.15 2.61
N ALA A 12 12.15 -8.53 3.76
CA ALA A 12 11.51 -8.36 5.06
C ALA A 12 11.21 -6.87 5.34
N ALA A 13 12.18 -5.98 5.12
CA ALA A 13 12.01 -4.54 5.30
C ALA A 13 11.00 -3.94 4.32
N ALA A 14 10.98 -4.37 3.07
CA ALA A 14 10.03 -3.89 2.07
C ALA A 14 8.59 -4.24 2.46
N GLN A 15 8.36 -5.47 2.94
CA GLN A 15 7.04 -5.91 3.38
C GLN A 15 6.57 -5.10 4.59
N PHE A 16 7.42 -5.00 5.62
CA PHE A 16 7.13 -4.21 6.82
C PHE A 16 6.77 -2.76 6.47
N LEU A 17 7.57 -2.12 5.62
CA LEU A 17 7.33 -0.73 5.21
C LEU A 17 5.97 -0.55 4.53
N MET A 18 5.59 -1.48 3.65
CA MET A 18 4.30 -1.41 2.95
C MET A 18 3.12 -1.57 3.90
N ASP A 19 3.22 -2.47 4.88
CA ASP A 19 2.18 -2.70 5.87
C ASP A 19 2.01 -1.49 6.78
N GLU A 20 3.11 -0.93 7.28
CA GLU A 20 3.09 0.25 8.15
C GLU A 20 2.60 1.50 7.42
N ILE A 21 3.01 1.73 6.16
CA ILE A 21 2.53 2.86 5.37
C ILE A 21 1.00 2.77 5.20
N LYS A 22 0.48 1.60 4.81
CA LYS A 22 -0.97 1.43 4.61
C LYS A 22 -1.78 1.51 5.90
N LYS A 23 -1.15 1.33 7.06
CA LYS A 23 -1.80 1.41 8.37
C LYS A 23 -1.77 2.83 8.94
N SER A 24 -0.62 3.50 8.84
CA SER A 24 -0.37 4.78 9.50
C SER A 24 -0.75 5.99 8.65
N VAL A 25 -0.71 5.86 7.33
CA VAL A 25 -0.99 6.97 6.42
C VAL A 25 -2.44 6.87 5.92
N PRO A 26 -3.28 7.89 6.16
CA PRO A 26 -4.63 7.91 5.62
C PRO A 26 -4.57 8.24 4.13
N ILE A 27 -4.62 7.19 3.30
CA ILE A 27 -4.60 7.28 1.83
C ILE A 27 -5.93 6.77 1.31
N TRP A 28 -6.58 7.54 0.44
CA TRP A 28 -7.83 7.16 -0.22
C TRP A 28 -7.57 6.81 -1.69
N LYS A 29 -8.23 5.75 -2.17
CA LYS A 29 -8.14 5.33 -3.56
C LYS A 29 -9.46 5.63 -4.25
N GLN A 30 -9.42 6.48 -5.27
CA GLN A 30 -10.54 6.68 -6.18
C GLN A 30 -10.44 5.67 -7.32
N GLU A 31 -11.43 4.80 -7.44
CA GLU A 31 -11.51 3.81 -8.50
C GLU A 31 -12.44 4.29 -9.59
N HIS A 32 -11.93 4.39 -10.82
CA HIS A 32 -12.72 4.61 -12.02
C HIS A 32 -12.96 3.28 -12.70
N ARG A 33 -14.23 2.86 -12.77
CA ARG A 33 -14.63 1.62 -13.41
C ARG A 33 -14.93 1.86 -14.89
N SER A 34 -14.82 0.80 -15.70
CA SER A 34 -15.05 0.86 -17.14
C SER A 34 -16.50 1.18 -17.53
N ASP A 35 -17.43 1.03 -16.59
CA ASP A 35 -18.85 1.39 -16.75
C ASP A 35 -19.13 2.88 -16.49
N GLY A 36 -18.10 3.67 -16.17
CA GLY A 36 -18.20 5.09 -15.89
C GLY A 36 -18.55 5.43 -14.43
N SER A 37 -18.69 4.44 -13.55
CA SER A 37 -18.87 4.67 -12.13
C SER A 37 -17.55 4.98 -11.42
N THR A 38 -17.65 5.78 -10.36
CA THR A 38 -16.51 6.18 -9.54
C THR A 38 -16.80 5.89 -8.07
N GLU A 39 -15.87 5.20 -7.40
CA GLU A 39 -16.00 4.85 -5.98
C GLU A 39 -14.74 5.25 -5.21
N TRP A 40 -14.92 5.70 -3.97
CA TRP A 40 -13.83 5.98 -3.04
C TRP A 40 -13.68 4.82 -2.07
N VAL A 41 -12.53 4.17 -2.10
CA VAL A 41 -12.15 3.14 -1.14
C VAL A 41 -11.53 3.79 0.09
N HIS A 42 -12.12 3.53 1.25
CA HIS A 42 -11.64 4.07 2.52
C HIS A 42 -10.49 3.23 3.09
N PRO A 43 -9.48 3.86 3.70
CA PRO A 43 -8.34 3.16 4.30
C PRO A 43 -8.72 2.19 5.44
N GLU A 44 -9.89 2.38 6.05
CA GLU A 44 -10.44 1.51 7.11
C GLU A 44 -11.07 0.21 6.58
N GLN A 45 -11.31 0.10 5.27
CA GLN A 45 -11.77 -1.15 4.65
C GLN A 45 -10.57 -2.07 4.39
N LYS A 46 -10.05 -2.70 5.46
CA LYS A 46 -9.10 -3.80 5.38
C LYS A 46 -9.52 -4.97 6.25
#